data_AF-A0A2M7X2R5-F1
#
_entry.id   AF-A0A2M7X2R5-F1
#
_cell.length_a   1.000
_cell.length_b   1.000
_cell.length_c   1.000
_cell.angle_alpha   90.00
_cell.angle_beta   90.00
_cell.angle_gamma   90.00
#
_symmetry.space_group_name_H-M   'P 1'
#
loop_
_entity.id
_entity.type
_entity.pdbx_description
1 polymer ?
#
loop_
_entity_poly.entity_id
_entity_poly.type
_entity_poly.pdbx_seq_one_letter_code
_entity_poly.pdbx_strand_id
1 'polypeptide(L)' 'MDKKIHKIEVDRDLCIGAGPCEVLASKTFKLDDEGKAVVINSNGNSDDEILD' A
#
# COMPACT_ATOMS: atom_id res chain seq x y z
N MET A 1 6.68 19.84 3.09
CA MET A 1 5.92 18.66 2.63
C MET A 1 5.78 17.75 3.83
N ASP A 2 4.71 17.98 4.57
CA ASP A 2 4.46 17.42 5.89
C ASP A 2 3.98 15.98 5.72
N LYS A 3 4.87 15.03 5.96
CA LYS A 3 4.59 13.61 5.77
C LYS A 3 3.59 13.14 6.83
N LYS A 4 2.35 12.86 6.44
CA LYS A 4 1.25 12.47 7.36
C LYS A 4 1.37 11.04 7.89
N ILE A 5 2.15 10.19 7.22
CA ILE A 5 2.23 8.76 7.49
C ILE A 5 3.55 8.41 8.18
N HIS A 6 3.46 7.85 9.39
CA HIS A 6 4.62 7.40 10.18
C HIS A 6 5.03 5.96 9.85
N LYS A 7 4.06 5.04 9.73
CA LYS A 7 4.27 3.62 9.41
C LYS A 7 3.10 3.11 8.54
N ILE A 8 3.40 2.19 7.62
CA ILE A 8 2.41 1.45 6.82
C ILE A 8 2.67 -0.03 7.04
N GLU A 9 1.61 -0.80 7.26
CA GLU A 9 1.66 -2.26 7.41
C GLU A 9 0.40 -2.85 6.77
N VAL A 10 0.55 -3.98 6.08
CA VAL A 10 -0.60 -4.71 5.53
C VAL A 10 -0.87 -5.92 6.40
N ASP A 11 -2.07 -6.00 6.95
CA ASP A 11 -2.56 -7.20 7.60
C ASP A 11 -2.94 -8.24 6.52
N ARG A 12 -2.09 -9.27 6.35
CA ARG A 12 -2.28 -10.30 5.33
C ARG A 12 -3.44 -11.26 5.65
N ASP A 13 -3.84 -11.37 6.91
CA ASP A 13 -4.98 -12.20 7.31
C ASP A 13 -6.28 -11.57 6.80
N LEU A 14 -6.41 -10.25 6.99
CA LEU A 14 -7.56 -9.48 6.54
C LEU A 14 -7.51 -9.08 5.05
N CYS A 15 -6.32 -9.06 4.45
CA CYS A 15 -6.17 -8.67 3.05
C CYS A 15 -6.88 -9.67 2.12
N ILE A 16 -7.94 -9.25 1.44
CA ILE A 16 -8.66 -10.11 0.48
C ILE A 16 -8.09 -10.10 -0.94
N GLY A 17 -7.02 -9.36 -1.19
CA GLY A 17 -6.42 -9.25 -2.52
C GLY A 17 -7.26 -8.45 -3.54
N ALA A 18 -8.03 -7.46 -3.09
CA ALA A 18 -8.91 -6.68 -3.97
C ALA A 18 -8.14 -5.83 -5.01
N GLY A 19 -6.86 -5.50 -4.75
CA GLY A 19 -6.00 -4.75 -5.67
C GLY A 19 -6.10 -3.21 -5.75
N PRO A 20 -7.03 -2.46 -5.12
CA PRO A 20 -7.08 -1.01 -5.31
C PRO A 20 -5.84 -0.29 -4.75
N CYS A 21 -5.23 -0.82 -3.69
CA CYS A 21 -3.99 -0.28 -3.13
C CYS A 21 -2.80 -0.35 -4.11
N GLU A 22 -2.73 -1.39 -4.95
CA GLU A 22 -1.72 -1.48 -6.01
C GLU A 22 -2.05 -0.51 -7.16
N VAL A 23 -3.33 -0.33 -7.51
CA VAL A 23 -3.72 0.56 -8.61
C VAL A 23 -3.49 2.04 -8.26
N LEU A 24 -3.91 2.46 -7.06
CA LEU A 24 -3.79 3.85 -6.60
C LEU A 24 -2.36 4.18 -6.15
N ALA A 25 -1.71 3.25 -5.45
CA ALA A 25 -0.40 3.45 -4.86
C ALA A 25 0.59 2.33 -5.23
N SER A 26 0.75 2.08 -6.53
CA SER A 26 1.64 1.05 -7.12
C SER A 26 3.12 1.13 -6.74
N LYS A 27 3.59 2.30 -6.31
CA LYS A 27 4.98 2.47 -5.84
C LYS A 27 5.11 2.14 -4.35
N THR A 28 4.00 2.06 -3.63
CA THR A 28 3.94 1.77 -2.20
C THR A 28 3.49 0.35 -1.91
N PHE A 29 2.45 -0.11 -2.61
CA PHE A 29 1.88 -1.45 -2.46
C PHE A 29 2.00 -2.25 -3.75
N LYS A 30 2.17 -3.55 -3.59
CA LYS A 30 2.15 -4.52 -4.67
C LYS A 30 1.49 -5.81 -4.20
N LEU A 31 0.80 -6.52 -5.08
CA LEU A 31 0.32 -7.86 -4.82
C LEU A 31 1.45 -8.87 -5.02
N ASP A 32 1.65 -9.74 -4.03
CA ASP A 32 2.53 -10.89 -4.17
C ASP A 32 1.85 -12.06 -4.91
N ASP A 33 2.56 -13.17 -5.06
CA ASP A 33 2.09 -14.36 -5.81
C ASP A 33 0.83 -15.01 -5.20
N GLU A 34 0.60 -14.83 -3.91
CA GLU A 34 -0.62 -15.26 -3.19
C GLU A 34 -1.80 -14.29 -3.39
N GLY A 35 -1.61 -13.21 -4.17
CA GLY A 35 -2.60 -12.17 -4.39
C GLY A 35 -2.80 -11.25 -3.17
N LYS A 36 -1.87 -11.24 -2.20
CA LYS A 36 -1.93 -10.40 -1.00
C LYS A 36 -1.10 -9.14 -1.19
N ALA A 37 -1.58 -8.03 -0.65
CA ALA A 37 -0.82 -6.78 -0.72
C ALA A 37 0.39 -6.82 0.22
N VAL A 38 1.50 -6.28 -0.26
CA VAL A 38 2.75 -6.08 0.49
C VAL A 38 3.25 -4.65 0.29
N VAL A 39 3.84 -4.08 1.33
CA VAL A 39 4.44 -2.73 1.26
C VAL A 39 5.84 -2.86 0.66
N ILE A 40 6.02 -2.35 -0.55
CA ILE A 40 7.33 -2.36 -1.24
C ILE A 40 8.15 -1.11 -0.94
N ASN A 41 7.50 0.03 -0.73
CA ASN A 41 8.17 1.27 -0.36
C ASN A 41 7.18 2.23 0.30
N SER A 42 7.30 2.42 1.62
CA SER A 42 6.41 3.28 2.41
C SER A 42 6.41 4.77 2.01
N ASN A 43 7.29 5.17 1.11
CA ASN A 43 7.46 6.53 0.59
C ASN A 43 7.33 6.58 -0.93
N GLY A 44 6.84 5.51 -1.56
CA GLY A 44 6.80 5.40 -3.01
C GLY A 44 5.79 6.34 -3.66
N ASN A 45 4.66 6.56 -2.99
CA ASN A 45 3.59 7.48 -3.38
C ASN A 45 3.43 8.62 -2.36
N SER A 46 2.67 9.64 -2.76
CA SER A 46 2.26 10.74 -1.88
C SER A 46 1.31 10.25 -0.79
N ASP A 47 1.24 10.96 0.35
CA ASP A 47 0.32 10.58 1.43
C ASP A 47 -1.15 10.60 0.99
N ASP A 48 -1.54 11.53 0.12
CA ASP A 48 -2.90 11.54 -0.46
C ASP A 48 -3.18 10.27 -1.27
N GLU A 49 -2.27 9.82 -2.14
CA GLU A 49 -2.45 8.59 -2.94
C GLU A 49 -2.53 7.31 -2.09
N ILE A 50 -1.93 7.33 -0.89
CA ILE A 50 -1.91 6.19 0.03
C ILE A 50 -3.16 6.16 0.93
N LEU A 51 -3.77 7.32 1.19
CA LEU A 51 -4.90 7.48 2.11
C LEU A 51 -6.26 7.58 1.41
N ASP A 52 -6.28 7.64 0.07
CA ASP A 52 -7.49 7.65 -0.77
C ASP A 52 -8.31 6.35 -0.65
#